data_AF-A0A961B401-F1
#
_entry.id   AF-A0A961B401-F1
#
_cell.length_a   1.000
_cell.length_b   1.000
_cell.length_c   1.000
_cell.angle_alpha   90.00
_cell.angle_beta   90.00
_cell.angle_gamma   90.00
#
_symmetry.space_group_name_H-M   'P 1'
#
loop_
_entity.id
_entity.type
_entity.pdbx_description
1 polymer ?
#
loop_
_entity_poly.entity_id
_entity_poly.type
_entity_poly.pdbx_seq_one_letter_code
_entity_poly.pdbx_strand_id
1 'polypeptide(L)'
;FWWLFRADPENSPASTLTDRRGGFCRFFYPPEMLEELDRSLERAVATAGDDEAVRARLRLISLEYDYLKSHALVYHFYRSYRLAPSETTLAMLKEKVKDFLATRDRIWPGGKPTEIEGLPGPFAGSDYKVHRQIGKGAPFNWDFDLLREKGVLPGVGKKRTEAHPVEGITLDGKLDDPAWEKLEFQDVGEIAMGRGLSETQFKIGHDADGLTIAFRARVATPGELDRIEPVGRDGTAWRQENLELVIDPIGTRRLYYHFMINPAPDSALDRRFGYHEAPDHPLYQDFELNWNGDWDYAVHIDKEQKVWTAELHVPFATLEVEPPKPGATWTMNIGRNQFPEGAETSRDAVVYLWSPNIQSRTFHDMSVFGELVFR
;
A
#
# COMPACT_ATOMS: atom_id res chain seq x y z
N PHE A 1 34.67 2.84 18.98
CA PHE A 1 33.91 1.57 18.91
C PHE A 1 33.03 1.29 20.13
N TRP A 2 33.23 1.95 21.29
CA TRP A 2 32.53 1.65 22.55
C TRP A 2 31.30 2.54 22.90
N TRP A 3 30.96 3.55 22.09
CA TRP A 3 29.90 4.53 22.43
C TRP A 3 28.61 4.44 21.59
N LEU A 4 28.61 3.72 20.46
CA LEU A 4 27.37 3.12 19.92
C LEU A 4 26.88 1.93 20.81
N PHE A 5 27.64 1.64 21.88
CA PHE A 5 27.37 0.68 22.96
C PHE A 5 27.22 1.31 24.37
N ARG A 6 27.10 2.65 24.49
CA ARG A 6 26.61 3.30 25.73
C ARG A 6 25.92 4.61 25.39
N ALA A 7 24.60 4.66 25.56
CA ALA A 7 23.96 5.85 26.11
C ALA A 7 23.95 5.67 27.63
N ASP A 8 24.57 6.61 28.33
CA ASP A 8 24.55 6.90 29.77
C ASP A 8 23.63 6.03 30.69
N PRO A 9 24.16 5.32 31.72
CA PRO A 9 23.36 4.55 32.67
C PRO A 9 22.55 5.38 33.67
N GLU A 10 22.82 6.68 33.84
CA GLU A 10 22.24 7.44 34.96
C GLU A 10 21.15 8.45 34.57
N ASN A 11 20.83 8.63 33.28
CA ASN A 11 19.74 9.57 32.93
C ASN A 11 19.09 9.43 31.52
N SER A 12 18.80 8.22 31.02
CA SER A 12 17.88 8.13 29.86
C SER A 12 17.11 6.81 29.75
N PRO A 13 15.76 6.83 29.77
CA PRO A 13 14.92 5.71 29.38
C PRO A 13 14.56 5.85 27.89
N ALA A 14 15.17 5.09 26.97
CA ALA A 14 14.58 4.82 25.66
C ALA A 14 15.36 3.81 24.82
N SER A 15 14.62 2.83 24.33
CA SER A 15 14.94 1.84 23.30
C SER A 15 15.55 2.43 22.03
N THR A 16 16.82 2.11 21.73
CA THR A 16 17.40 2.30 20.40
C THR A 16 17.00 1.13 19.50
N LEU A 17 15.81 1.23 18.88
CA LEU A 17 15.40 0.57 17.61
C LEU A 17 13.88 0.69 17.38
N THR A 18 13.25 1.84 17.66
CA THR A 18 11.80 1.96 17.48
C THR A 18 11.39 3.33 16.93
N ASP A 19 11.13 3.37 15.62
CA ASP A 19 9.92 4.01 15.10
C ASP A 19 9.14 2.95 14.31
N ARG A 20 7.83 2.89 14.56
CA ARG A 20 6.84 1.93 14.05
C ARG A 20 6.69 1.93 12.52
N ARG A 21 7.49 2.70 11.78
CA ARG A 21 7.36 2.89 10.31
C ARG A 21 8.69 2.90 9.54
N GLY A 22 9.74 2.23 10.04
CA GLY A 22 10.97 1.99 9.26
C GLY A 22 11.79 3.25 8.94
N GLY A 23 11.59 4.36 9.67
CA GLY A 23 12.25 5.64 9.42
C GLY A 23 13.76 5.66 9.69
N PHE A 24 14.26 4.86 10.65
CA PHE A 24 15.63 5.03 11.15
C PHE A 24 16.74 4.62 10.17
N CYS A 25 16.58 3.56 9.37
CA CYS A 25 17.60 3.18 8.38
C CYS A 25 17.63 4.10 7.14
N ARG A 26 16.60 4.93 6.94
CA ARG A 26 16.46 5.79 5.74
C ARG A 26 17.35 7.03 5.78
N PHE A 27 17.81 7.46 6.96
CA PHE A 27 18.45 8.77 7.14
C PHE A 27 19.88 8.74 7.71
N PHE A 28 20.35 7.62 8.29
CA PHE A 28 21.61 7.63 9.07
C PHE A 28 22.82 6.94 8.45
N TYR A 29 22.69 6.19 7.35
CA TYR A 29 23.82 5.43 6.78
C TYR A 29 24.17 5.89 5.35
N PRO A 30 24.82 7.06 5.19
CA PRO A 30 25.34 7.49 3.90
C PRO A 30 26.48 6.57 3.42
N PRO A 31 26.79 6.54 2.10
CA PRO A 31 27.81 5.65 1.54
C PRO A 31 29.16 5.72 2.29
N GLU A 32 29.60 6.92 2.67
CA GLU A 32 30.87 7.14 3.36
C GLU A 32 30.90 6.47 4.74
N MET A 33 29.76 6.47 5.45
CA MET A 33 29.65 5.77 6.73
C MET A 33 29.68 4.25 6.53
N LEU A 34 29.02 3.72 5.49
CA LEU A 34 29.08 2.29 5.19
C LEU A 34 30.51 1.86 4.86
N GLU A 35 31.26 2.66 4.10
CA GLU A 35 32.68 2.40 3.82
C GLU A 35 33.57 2.47 5.09
N GLU A 36 33.26 3.36 6.03
CA GLU A 36 33.96 3.41 7.31
C GLU A 36 33.67 2.18 8.19
N LEU A 37 32.40 1.75 8.23
CA LEU A 37 31.97 0.57 8.96
C LEU A 37 32.57 -0.71 8.36
N ASP A 38 32.61 -0.83 7.02
CA ASP A 38 33.28 -1.91 6.30
C ASP A 38 34.74 -2.03 6.72
N ARG A 39 35.52 -0.96 6.56
CA ARG A 39 36.96 -0.94 6.92
C ARG A 39 37.17 -1.26 8.39
N SER A 40 36.24 -0.88 9.24
CA SER A 40 36.34 -1.12 10.68
C SER A 40 36.08 -2.57 11.05
N LEU A 41 35.06 -3.19 10.44
CA LEU A 41 34.77 -4.61 10.62
C LEU A 41 35.90 -5.47 10.03
N GLU A 42 36.40 -5.15 8.84
CA GLU A 42 37.54 -5.83 8.21
C GLU A 42 38.78 -5.82 9.11
N ARG A 43 39.13 -4.65 9.66
CA ARG A 43 40.24 -4.54 10.62
C ARG A 43 40.00 -5.39 11.87
N ALA A 44 38.80 -5.32 12.45
CA ALA A 44 38.48 -6.07 13.66
C ALA A 44 38.61 -7.59 13.45
N VAL A 45 38.12 -8.10 12.30
CA VAL A 45 38.27 -9.50 11.89
C VAL A 45 39.73 -9.88 11.68
N ALA A 46 40.51 -9.03 11.00
CA ALA A 46 41.93 -9.29 10.75
C ALA A 46 42.77 -9.33 12.04
N THR A 47 42.37 -8.58 13.07
CA THR A 47 43.10 -8.49 14.36
C THR A 47 42.57 -9.42 15.45
N ALA A 48 41.54 -10.23 15.19
CA ALA A 48 40.85 -11.02 16.20
C ALA A 48 41.72 -12.10 16.88
N GLY A 49 42.84 -12.49 16.27
CA GLY A 49 43.66 -13.62 16.74
C GLY A 49 42.85 -14.93 16.74
N ASP A 50 43.22 -15.87 17.60
CA ASP A 50 42.58 -17.20 17.74
C ASP A 50 41.55 -17.28 18.88
N ASP A 51 41.15 -16.14 19.47
CA ASP A 51 40.14 -16.12 20.53
C ASP A 51 38.74 -16.44 19.97
N GLU A 52 38.19 -17.58 20.39
CA GLU A 52 36.92 -18.09 19.91
C GLU A 52 35.73 -17.21 20.32
N ALA A 53 35.74 -16.61 21.51
CA ALA A 53 34.68 -15.72 21.98
C ALA A 53 34.68 -14.40 21.20
N VAL A 54 35.86 -13.85 20.92
CA VAL A 54 36.01 -12.66 20.05
C VAL A 54 35.53 -12.97 18.63
N ARG A 55 35.92 -14.12 18.06
CA ARG A 55 35.46 -14.56 16.73
C ARG A 55 33.94 -14.78 16.70
N ALA A 56 33.35 -15.38 17.73
CA ALA A 56 31.90 -15.54 17.84
C ALA A 56 31.17 -14.18 17.87
N ARG A 57 31.69 -13.21 18.64
CA ARG A 57 31.12 -11.86 18.70
C ARG A 57 31.24 -11.13 17.36
N LEU A 58 32.35 -11.28 16.65
CA LEU A 58 32.53 -10.71 15.33
C LEU A 58 31.59 -11.34 14.30
N ARG A 59 31.32 -12.66 14.37
CA ARG A 59 30.29 -13.30 13.53
C ARG A 59 28.91 -12.69 13.75
N LEU A 60 28.51 -12.45 15.00
CA LEU A 60 27.25 -11.79 15.34
C LEU A 60 27.19 -10.38 14.74
N ILE A 61 28.24 -9.58 14.94
CA ILE A 61 28.33 -8.21 14.42
C ILE A 61 28.26 -8.20 12.88
N SER A 62 28.96 -9.13 12.21
CA SER A 62 28.91 -9.22 10.75
C SER A 62 27.50 -9.51 10.24
N LEU A 63 26.76 -10.42 10.87
CA LEU A 63 25.38 -10.72 10.48
C LEU A 63 24.46 -9.51 10.65
N GLU A 64 24.54 -8.81 11.78
CA GLU A 64 23.73 -7.63 12.06
C GLU A 64 24.09 -6.45 11.14
N TYR A 65 25.38 -6.29 10.84
CA TYR A 65 25.87 -5.25 9.94
C TYR A 65 25.51 -5.53 8.48
N ASP A 66 25.63 -6.77 7.99
CA ASP A 66 25.22 -7.15 6.65
C ASP A 66 23.73 -6.85 6.41
N TYR A 67 22.89 -7.11 7.42
CA TYR A 67 21.47 -6.74 7.38
C TYR A 67 21.27 -5.24 7.20
N LEU A 68 21.92 -4.45 8.06
CA LEU A 68 21.83 -3.00 8.07
C LEU A 68 22.32 -2.42 6.74
N LYS A 69 23.48 -2.88 6.26
CA LYS A 69 24.10 -2.42 5.01
C LYS A 69 23.23 -2.77 3.81
N SER A 70 22.79 -4.02 3.68
CA SER A 70 21.94 -4.44 2.57
C SER A 70 20.62 -3.67 2.54
N HIS A 71 20.03 -3.41 3.71
CA HIS A 71 18.83 -2.59 3.84
C HIS A 71 19.06 -1.11 3.43
N ALA A 72 20.16 -0.50 3.88
CA ALA A 72 20.52 0.87 3.50
C ALA A 72 20.75 1.00 1.98
N LEU A 73 21.44 0.03 1.38
CA LEU A 73 21.69 -0.01 -0.06
C LEU A 73 20.39 -0.10 -0.87
N VAL A 74 19.40 -0.89 -0.45
CA VAL A 74 18.08 -0.89 -1.13
C VAL A 74 17.50 0.52 -1.19
N TYR A 75 17.56 1.28 -0.10
CA TYR A 75 17.02 2.64 -0.09
C TYR A 75 17.81 3.64 -0.94
N HIS A 76 19.14 3.53 -0.98
CA HIS A 76 19.96 4.36 -1.88
C HIS A 76 19.60 4.10 -3.35
N PHE A 77 19.51 2.83 -3.75
CA PHE A 77 19.14 2.46 -5.11
C PHE A 77 17.67 2.79 -5.42
N TYR A 78 16.77 2.68 -4.44
CA TYR A 78 15.38 3.06 -4.61
C TYR A 78 15.23 4.56 -4.84
N ARG A 79 16.01 5.40 -4.15
CA ARG A 79 16.05 6.85 -4.41
C ARG A 79 16.61 7.15 -5.79
N SER A 80 17.70 6.51 -6.18
CA SER A 80 18.27 6.66 -7.53
C SER A 80 17.24 6.30 -8.60
N TYR A 81 16.52 5.17 -8.41
CA TYR A 81 15.40 4.79 -9.26
C TYR A 81 14.31 5.86 -9.30
N ARG A 82 13.88 6.39 -8.14
CA ARG A 82 12.84 7.42 -8.09
C ARG A 82 13.24 8.74 -8.74
N LEU A 83 14.53 9.08 -8.71
CA LEU A 83 15.07 10.29 -9.35
C LEU A 83 15.21 10.14 -10.86
N ALA A 84 15.55 8.93 -11.33
CA ALA A 84 15.71 8.62 -12.75
C ALA A 84 15.11 7.24 -13.07
N PRO A 85 13.78 7.12 -13.17
CA PRO A 85 13.13 5.84 -13.42
C PRO A 85 13.47 5.32 -14.81
N SER A 86 14.07 4.13 -14.87
CA SER A 86 14.37 3.42 -16.12
C SER A 86 14.46 1.92 -15.83
N GLU A 87 14.43 1.11 -16.89
CA GLU A 87 14.70 -0.33 -16.75
C GLU A 87 16.07 -0.61 -16.10
N THR A 88 17.06 0.22 -16.40
CA THR A 88 18.40 0.10 -15.83
C THR A 88 18.39 0.34 -14.32
N THR A 89 17.81 1.45 -13.85
CA THR A 89 17.77 1.75 -12.42
C THR A 89 16.84 0.79 -11.65
N LEU A 90 15.79 0.27 -12.31
CA LEU A 90 14.93 -0.78 -11.75
C LEU A 90 15.68 -2.11 -11.59
N ALA A 91 16.47 -2.52 -12.59
CA ALA A 91 17.29 -3.73 -12.52
C ALA A 91 18.37 -3.65 -11.43
N MET A 92 19.01 -2.49 -11.28
CA MET A 92 19.97 -2.28 -10.18
C MET A 92 19.30 -2.38 -8.80
N LEU A 93 18.10 -1.80 -8.66
CA LEU A 93 17.30 -1.92 -7.45
C LEU A 93 16.89 -3.38 -7.16
N LYS A 94 16.49 -4.13 -8.20
CA LYS A 94 16.16 -5.57 -8.08
C LYS A 94 17.28 -6.35 -7.40
N GLU A 95 18.52 -6.18 -7.86
CA GLU A 95 19.65 -6.91 -7.27
C GLU A 95 19.87 -6.53 -5.80
N LYS A 96 19.70 -5.26 -5.42
CA LYS A 96 19.82 -4.86 -4.00
C LYS A 96 18.68 -5.41 -3.14
N VAL A 97 17.45 -5.46 -3.65
CA VAL A 97 16.33 -6.09 -2.93
C VAL A 97 16.60 -7.58 -2.75
N LYS A 98 17.08 -8.27 -3.80
CA LYS A 98 17.48 -9.68 -3.74
C LYS A 98 18.59 -9.92 -2.71
N ASP A 99 19.63 -9.09 -2.70
CA ASP A 99 20.72 -9.15 -1.72
C ASP A 99 20.20 -9.00 -0.28
N PHE A 100 19.29 -8.05 -0.05
CA PHE A 100 18.66 -7.85 1.26
C PHE A 100 17.82 -9.06 1.68
N LEU A 101 16.97 -9.59 0.79
CA LEU A 101 16.14 -10.76 1.10
C LEU A 101 16.99 -11.98 1.43
N ALA A 102 18.06 -12.23 0.66
CA ALA A 102 19.02 -13.28 0.96
C ALA A 102 19.72 -13.08 2.32
N THR A 103 20.09 -11.83 2.65
CA THR A 103 20.71 -11.50 3.94
C THR A 103 19.75 -11.71 5.10
N ARG A 104 18.49 -11.28 4.95
CA ARG A 104 17.42 -11.53 5.93
C ARG A 104 17.24 -13.03 6.17
N ASP A 105 17.18 -13.84 5.12
CA ASP A 105 16.94 -15.28 5.23
C ASP A 105 18.14 -16.02 5.86
N ARG A 106 19.36 -15.50 5.75
CA ARG A 106 20.53 -16.01 6.50
C ARG A 106 20.47 -15.71 7.99
N ILE A 107 19.84 -14.60 8.38
CA ILE A 107 19.69 -14.21 9.79
C ILE A 107 18.52 -14.94 10.43
N TRP A 108 17.43 -15.13 9.67
CA TRP A 108 16.23 -15.80 10.14
C TRP A 108 15.81 -16.99 9.25
N PRO A 109 16.63 -18.06 9.15
CA PRO A 109 16.24 -19.24 8.39
C PRO A 109 14.95 -19.84 8.97
N GLY A 110 13.91 -19.97 8.15
CA GLY A 110 12.59 -20.44 8.60
C GLY A 110 11.93 -19.55 9.65
N GLY A 111 12.33 -18.27 9.75
CA GLY A 111 11.79 -17.30 10.70
C GLY A 111 12.36 -17.39 12.12
N LYS A 112 13.42 -18.18 12.34
CA LYS A 112 14.11 -18.28 13.63
C LYS A 112 15.50 -17.67 13.53
N PRO A 113 15.95 -16.86 14.51
CA PRO A 113 17.27 -16.25 14.46
C PRO A 113 18.36 -17.33 14.43
N THR A 114 19.37 -17.12 13.59
CA THR A 114 20.55 -17.98 13.51
C THR A 114 21.25 -18.05 14.86
N GLU A 115 21.54 -19.27 15.30
CA GLU A 115 22.22 -19.53 16.56
C GLU A 115 23.72 -19.22 16.45
N ILE A 116 24.26 -18.59 17.50
CA ILE A 116 25.69 -18.32 17.62
C ILE A 116 26.10 -18.83 18.99
N GLU A 117 27.03 -19.79 19.00
CA GLU A 117 27.46 -20.45 20.23
C GLU A 117 27.92 -19.45 21.29
N GLY A 118 27.41 -19.60 22.51
CA GLY A 118 27.73 -18.75 23.66
C GLY A 118 27.19 -17.32 23.58
N LEU A 119 26.41 -16.97 22.55
CA LEU A 119 25.88 -15.63 22.34
C LEU A 119 24.37 -15.65 22.08
N PRO A 120 23.67 -14.55 22.39
CA PRO A 120 22.32 -14.38 21.89
C PRO A 120 22.32 -14.29 20.36
N GLY A 121 21.25 -14.75 19.73
CA GLY A 121 21.08 -14.63 18.28
C GLY A 121 21.01 -13.17 17.81
N PRO A 122 21.19 -12.91 16.50
CA PRO A 122 21.09 -11.57 15.94
C PRO A 122 19.83 -10.83 16.37
N PHE A 123 19.99 -9.58 16.77
CA PHE A 123 18.92 -8.68 17.22
C PHE A 123 18.13 -9.21 18.43
N ALA A 124 18.72 -10.07 19.26
CA ALA A 124 18.10 -10.49 20.51
C ALA A 124 17.76 -9.30 21.42
N GLY A 125 16.56 -9.30 21.99
CA GLY A 125 16.03 -8.19 22.79
C GLY A 125 15.37 -7.07 21.99
N SER A 126 15.48 -7.08 20.65
CA SER A 126 14.61 -6.27 19.80
C SER A 126 13.27 -6.97 19.56
N ASP A 127 12.19 -6.21 19.39
CA ASP A 127 10.88 -6.79 19.07
C ASP A 127 10.95 -7.42 17.67
N TYR A 128 11.06 -8.75 17.62
CA TYR A 128 11.04 -9.55 16.39
C TYR A 128 9.88 -9.17 15.46
N LYS A 129 8.75 -8.68 16.01
CA LYS A 129 7.62 -8.21 15.21
C LYS A 129 7.98 -7.01 14.33
N VAL A 130 8.93 -6.16 14.74
CA VAL A 130 9.41 -4.99 13.98
C VAL A 130 10.20 -5.46 12.75
N HIS A 131 11.12 -6.40 12.91
CA HIS A 131 11.90 -6.96 11.80
C HIS A 131 11.02 -7.71 10.79
N ARG A 132 9.93 -8.33 11.24
CA ARG A 132 8.93 -8.94 10.36
C ARG A 132 8.20 -7.91 9.47
N GLN A 133 8.16 -6.63 9.84
CA GLN A 133 7.56 -5.60 9.00
C GLN A 133 8.53 -5.05 7.95
N ILE A 134 9.84 -5.17 8.19
CA ILE A 134 10.86 -4.78 7.22
C ILE A 134 10.82 -5.77 6.05
N GLY A 135 10.72 -5.24 4.83
CA GLY A 135 10.59 -6.05 3.63
C GLY A 135 9.15 -6.35 3.18
N LYS A 136 8.12 -5.87 3.89
CA LYS A 136 6.71 -6.06 3.49
C LYS A 136 6.12 -4.99 2.59
N GLY A 137 6.81 -3.86 2.43
CA GLY A 137 6.38 -2.75 1.57
C GLY A 137 7.37 -2.48 0.45
N ALA A 138 7.07 -1.51 -0.39
CA ALA A 138 7.95 -1.13 -1.49
C ALA A 138 9.33 -0.68 -0.98
N PRO A 139 10.41 -0.94 -1.75
CA PRO A 139 10.42 -1.72 -2.99
C PRO A 139 10.56 -3.24 -2.77
N PHE A 140 10.53 -3.71 -1.52
CA PHE A 140 10.85 -5.09 -1.17
C PHE A 140 9.77 -6.10 -1.57
N ASN A 141 8.50 -5.66 -1.63
CA ASN A 141 7.36 -6.49 -2.00
C ASN A 141 7.04 -6.46 -3.51
N TRP A 142 7.87 -5.80 -4.31
CA TRP A 142 7.68 -5.72 -5.76
C TRP A 142 8.00 -7.05 -6.44
N ASP A 143 7.15 -7.42 -7.39
CA ASP A 143 7.45 -8.50 -8.33
C ASP A 143 8.23 -7.93 -9.53
N PHE A 144 9.55 -7.84 -9.38
CA PHE A 144 10.42 -7.25 -10.40
C PHE A 144 10.38 -7.98 -11.75
N ASP A 145 10.08 -9.28 -11.75
CA ASP A 145 9.99 -10.05 -12.99
C ASP A 145 8.70 -9.74 -13.72
N LEU A 146 7.57 -9.68 -13.01
CA LEU A 146 6.28 -9.26 -13.55
C LEU A 146 6.31 -7.80 -14.04
N LEU A 147 6.96 -6.90 -13.27
CA LEU A 147 7.11 -5.49 -13.65
C LEU A 147 7.87 -5.35 -14.97
N ARG A 148 8.96 -6.11 -15.13
CA ARG A 148 9.73 -6.14 -16.37
C ARG A 148 8.94 -6.76 -17.52
N GLU A 149 8.24 -7.86 -17.28
CA GLU A 149 7.38 -8.52 -18.27
C GLU A 149 6.32 -7.56 -18.83
N LYS A 150 5.69 -6.76 -17.94
CA LYS A 150 4.66 -5.79 -18.31
C LYS A 150 5.20 -4.44 -18.81
N GLY A 151 6.52 -4.24 -18.82
CA GLY A 151 7.13 -2.94 -19.16
C GLY A 151 6.70 -1.80 -18.23
N VAL A 152 6.39 -2.12 -16.96
CA VAL A 152 5.88 -1.15 -15.99
C VAL A 152 7.01 -0.66 -15.09
N LEU A 153 7.19 0.65 -15.02
CA LEU A 153 8.08 1.31 -14.06
C LEU A 153 7.24 1.80 -12.86
N PRO A 154 7.34 1.18 -11.66
CA PRO A 154 6.56 1.59 -10.50
C PRO A 154 6.74 3.06 -10.14
N GLY A 155 5.64 3.78 -9.93
CA GLY A 155 5.63 5.20 -9.60
C GLY A 155 5.93 6.14 -10.76
N VAL A 156 5.98 5.63 -12.00
CA VAL A 156 6.07 6.45 -13.22
C VAL A 156 4.72 6.49 -13.91
N GLY A 157 4.26 7.70 -14.20
CA GLY A 157 2.96 7.93 -14.82
C GLY A 157 1.80 7.73 -13.85
N LYS A 158 0.62 8.14 -14.29
CA LYS A 158 -0.66 7.91 -13.61
C LYS A 158 -1.49 7.04 -14.53
N LYS A 159 -2.29 6.13 -13.96
CA LYS A 159 -3.25 5.41 -14.79
C LYS A 159 -4.31 6.38 -15.32
N ARG A 160 -4.78 6.12 -16.54
CA ARG A 160 -5.84 6.87 -17.21
C ARG A 160 -6.90 5.88 -17.69
N THR A 161 -8.17 6.21 -17.48
CA THR A 161 -9.32 5.48 -18.03
C THR A 161 -10.36 6.47 -18.54
N GLU A 162 -11.39 5.95 -19.19
CA GLU A 162 -12.42 6.75 -19.86
C GLU A 162 -13.79 6.36 -19.32
N ALA A 163 -14.61 7.35 -18.97
CA ALA A 163 -16.02 7.16 -18.69
C ALA A 163 -16.78 7.38 -20.00
N HIS A 164 -17.42 6.32 -20.50
CA HIS A 164 -18.27 6.39 -21.68
C HIS A 164 -19.75 6.51 -21.28
N PRO A 165 -20.60 7.10 -22.14
CA PRO A 165 -22.04 7.11 -21.93
C PRO A 165 -22.60 5.69 -21.77
N VAL A 166 -23.40 5.47 -20.73
CA VAL A 166 -24.16 4.25 -20.47
C VAL A 166 -25.62 4.59 -20.23
N GLU A 167 -26.52 3.69 -20.58
CA GLU A 167 -27.97 3.84 -20.38
C GLU A 167 -28.56 2.50 -19.95
N GLY A 168 -29.65 2.55 -19.18
CA GLY A 168 -30.40 1.36 -18.80
C GLY A 168 -29.67 0.44 -17.83
N ILE A 169 -28.81 1.00 -16.96
CA ILE A 169 -28.25 0.25 -15.83
C ILE A 169 -29.30 0.13 -14.74
N THR A 170 -29.55 -1.10 -14.28
CA THR A 170 -30.39 -1.36 -13.12
C THR A 170 -29.47 -1.59 -11.93
N LEU A 171 -29.49 -0.70 -10.92
CA LEU A 171 -28.68 -0.86 -9.71
C LEU A 171 -29.16 -2.04 -8.87
N ASP A 172 -28.68 -3.24 -9.21
CA ASP A 172 -28.98 -4.50 -8.50
C ASP A 172 -27.72 -5.29 -8.13
N GLY A 173 -26.55 -4.83 -8.58
CA GLY A 173 -25.24 -5.35 -8.27
C GLY A 173 -24.80 -6.53 -9.14
N LYS A 174 -25.57 -7.00 -10.14
CA LYS A 174 -25.25 -8.22 -10.91
C LYS A 174 -24.36 -8.02 -12.14
N LEU A 175 -24.21 -6.79 -12.62
CA LEU A 175 -23.41 -6.44 -13.80
C LEU A 175 -23.83 -7.15 -15.10
N ASP A 176 -25.09 -7.56 -15.22
CA ASP A 176 -25.64 -8.27 -16.39
C ASP A 176 -26.37 -7.34 -17.38
N ASP A 177 -26.40 -6.03 -17.11
CA ASP A 177 -26.94 -5.04 -18.04
C ASP A 177 -26.12 -4.96 -19.35
N PRO A 178 -26.77 -4.92 -20.53
CA PRO A 178 -26.08 -4.85 -21.83
C PRO A 178 -25.14 -3.66 -22.02
N ALA A 179 -25.32 -2.57 -21.27
CA ALA A 179 -24.42 -1.43 -21.33
C ALA A 179 -23.03 -1.74 -20.75
N TRP A 180 -22.93 -2.65 -19.77
CA TRP A 180 -21.64 -3.07 -19.22
C TRP A 180 -20.80 -3.88 -20.21
N GLU A 181 -21.43 -4.65 -21.10
CA GLU A 181 -20.71 -5.45 -22.10
C GLU A 181 -19.89 -4.59 -23.07
N LYS A 182 -20.25 -3.31 -23.24
CA LYS A 182 -19.57 -2.37 -24.14
C LYS A 182 -18.32 -1.74 -23.52
N LEU A 183 -18.12 -1.92 -22.22
CA LEU A 183 -16.98 -1.35 -21.48
C LEU A 183 -16.01 -2.45 -21.08
N GLU A 184 -14.72 -2.13 -21.16
CA GLU A 184 -13.63 -3.02 -20.75
C GLU A 184 -13.38 -2.91 -19.24
N PHE A 185 -13.08 -4.06 -18.62
CA PHE A 185 -12.65 -4.07 -17.22
C PHE A 185 -11.27 -3.43 -17.07
N GLN A 186 -11.14 -2.62 -16.03
CA GLN A 186 -9.88 -2.08 -15.56
C GLN A 186 -9.38 -2.89 -14.34
N ASP A 187 -8.14 -3.34 -14.38
CA ASP A 187 -7.54 -4.09 -13.27
C ASP A 187 -7.12 -3.18 -12.11
N VAL A 188 -7.50 -3.58 -10.90
CA VAL A 188 -7.07 -3.00 -9.62
C VAL A 188 -6.01 -3.92 -9.01
N GLY A 189 -4.76 -3.47 -8.98
CA GLY A 189 -3.62 -4.25 -8.48
C GLY A 189 -3.34 -4.02 -7.00
N GLU A 190 -2.43 -4.78 -6.40
CA GLU A 190 -1.94 -4.47 -5.05
C GLU A 190 -1.32 -3.07 -5.03
N ILE A 191 -1.62 -2.28 -3.99
CA ILE A 191 -1.37 -0.84 -3.93
C ILE A 191 0.08 -0.46 -4.22
N ALA A 192 1.03 -1.27 -3.78
CA ALA A 192 2.46 -1.05 -3.97
C ALA A 192 3.03 -1.82 -5.16
N MET A 193 2.19 -2.29 -6.10
CA MET A 193 2.57 -3.10 -7.25
C MET A 193 3.14 -4.47 -6.87
N GLY A 194 2.77 -4.99 -5.70
CA GLY A 194 3.03 -6.38 -5.33
C GLY A 194 2.06 -7.35 -5.98
N ARG A 195 2.11 -8.61 -5.55
CA ARG A 195 1.17 -9.64 -5.97
C ARG A 195 -0.11 -9.58 -5.13
N GLY A 196 -1.25 -9.29 -5.77
CA GLY A 196 -2.57 -9.43 -5.15
C GLY A 196 -2.92 -10.89 -4.86
N LEU A 197 -3.76 -11.12 -3.85
CA LEU A 197 -4.30 -12.45 -3.51
C LEU A 197 -5.44 -12.87 -4.43
N SER A 198 -6.29 -11.93 -4.80
CA SER A 198 -7.45 -12.15 -5.65
C SER A 198 -7.65 -11.03 -6.68
N GLU A 199 -8.31 -11.38 -7.77
CA GLU A 199 -8.69 -10.48 -8.85
C GLU A 199 -9.69 -9.43 -8.37
N THR A 200 -9.46 -8.17 -8.75
CA THR A 200 -10.34 -7.04 -8.48
C THR A 200 -10.35 -6.15 -9.72
N GLN A 201 -11.54 -5.85 -10.23
CA GLN A 201 -11.73 -5.12 -11.47
C GLN A 201 -12.90 -4.14 -11.37
N PHE A 202 -12.89 -3.12 -12.20
CA PHE A 202 -14.02 -2.19 -12.32
C PHE A 202 -14.30 -1.78 -13.77
N LYS A 203 -15.52 -1.30 -14.01
CA LYS A 203 -15.92 -0.53 -15.20
C LYS A 203 -16.49 0.79 -14.72
N ILE A 204 -16.38 1.83 -15.54
CA ILE A 204 -16.93 3.14 -15.23
C ILE A 204 -17.59 3.73 -16.47
N GLY A 205 -18.81 4.20 -16.29
CA GLY A 205 -19.59 4.92 -17.29
C GLY A 205 -20.20 6.18 -16.68
N HIS A 206 -20.93 6.92 -17.51
CA HIS A 206 -21.72 8.07 -17.06
C HIS A 206 -23.02 8.15 -17.85
N ASP A 207 -24.00 8.83 -17.29
CA ASP A 207 -25.20 9.29 -18.00
C ASP A 207 -25.35 10.81 -17.81
N ALA A 208 -26.53 11.36 -18.08
CA ALA A 208 -26.78 12.79 -17.91
C ALA A 208 -26.76 13.23 -16.43
N ASP A 209 -27.02 12.32 -15.50
CA ASP A 209 -27.26 12.60 -14.08
C ASP A 209 -26.02 12.32 -13.23
N GLY A 210 -25.21 11.30 -13.57
CA GLY A 210 -24.07 10.92 -12.74
C GLY A 210 -23.09 9.92 -13.33
N LEU A 211 -22.12 9.55 -12.49
CA LEU A 211 -21.18 8.47 -12.74
C LEU A 211 -21.76 7.15 -12.26
N THR A 212 -21.62 6.10 -13.07
CA THR A 212 -21.99 4.74 -12.67
C THR A 212 -20.77 3.83 -12.76
N ILE A 213 -20.49 3.10 -11.68
CA ILE A 213 -19.31 2.26 -11.54
C ILE A 213 -19.77 0.84 -11.22
N ALA A 214 -19.23 -0.12 -11.96
CA ALA A 214 -19.42 -1.53 -11.73
C ALA A 214 -18.13 -2.13 -11.18
N PHE A 215 -18.23 -2.89 -10.11
CA PHE A 215 -17.10 -3.55 -9.45
C PHE A 215 -17.27 -5.05 -9.43
N ARG A 216 -16.15 -5.76 -9.62
CA ARG A 216 -16.08 -7.21 -9.47
C ARG A 216 -14.86 -7.58 -8.65
N ALA A 217 -15.08 -8.29 -7.56
CA ALA A 217 -14.02 -8.66 -6.63
C ALA A 217 -14.14 -10.14 -6.24
N ARG A 218 -13.07 -10.91 -6.46
CA ARG A 218 -12.96 -12.29 -6.00
C ARG A 218 -12.36 -12.33 -4.58
N VAL A 219 -12.78 -13.26 -3.74
CA VAL A 219 -12.11 -13.56 -2.46
C VAL A 219 -11.21 -14.79 -2.56
N ALA A 220 -10.17 -14.89 -1.73
CA ALA A 220 -9.16 -15.94 -1.87
C ALA A 220 -9.70 -17.28 -1.36
N THR A 221 -10.39 -17.27 -0.22
CA THR A 221 -11.03 -18.46 0.38
C THR A 221 -12.55 -18.31 0.51
N PRO A 222 -13.32 -19.43 0.43
CA PRO A 222 -14.80 -19.38 0.49
C PRO A 222 -15.38 -18.69 1.73
N GLY A 223 -14.70 -18.76 2.88
CA GLY A 223 -15.21 -18.22 4.14
C GLY A 223 -14.96 -16.73 4.36
N GLU A 224 -14.26 -16.04 3.46
CA GLU A 224 -14.00 -14.59 3.60
C GLU A 224 -15.30 -13.77 3.60
N LEU A 225 -16.24 -14.09 2.70
CA LEU A 225 -17.50 -13.35 2.57
C LEU A 225 -18.48 -13.63 3.71
N ASP A 226 -18.39 -14.80 4.36
CA ASP A 226 -19.26 -15.18 5.47
C ASP A 226 -18.93 -14.44 6.78
N ARG A 227 -17.76 -13.79 6.84
CA ARG A 227 -17.29 -13.03 8.02
C ARG A 227 -17.71 -11.56 8.00
N ILE A 228 -18.37 -11.14 6.94
CA ILE A 228 -18.72 -9.73 6.71
C ILE A 228 -20.07 -9.49 7.36
N GLU A 229 -20.08 -8.55 8.30
CA GLU A 229 -21.28 -8.20 9.05
C GLU A 229 -21.83 -6.86 8.54
N PRO A 230 -23.16 -6.68 8.47
CA PRO A 230 -23.74 -5.37 8.19
C PRO A 230 -23.31 -4.36 9.26
N VAL A 231 -22.83 -3.19 8.83
CA VAL A 231 -22.35 -2.13 9.75
C VAL A 231 -23.21 -0.87 9.74
N GLY A 232 -24.20 -0.77 8.85
CA GLY A 232 -24.99 0.46 8.69
C GLY A 232 -24.24 1.53 7.89
N ARG A 233 -24.99 2.52 7.39
CA ARG A 233 -24.41 3.75 6.84
C ARG A 233 -23.60 4.49 7.91
N ASP A 234 -22.43 5.00 7.52
CA ASP A 234 -21.42 5.61 8.41
C ASP A 234 -20.88 4.67 9.50
N GLY A 235 -21.09 3.37 9.33
CA GLY A 235 -20.55 2.32 10.19
C GLY A 235 -19.05 2.08 9.99
N THR A 236 -18.53 1.00 10.59
CA THR A 236 -17.09 0.68 10.55
C THR A 236 -16.67 -0.06 9.28
N ALA A 237 -17.14 0.37 8.10
CA ALA A 237 -16.95 -0.31 6.83
C ALA A 237 -15.48 -0.59 6.47
N TRP A 238 -14.55 0.26 6.93
CA TRP A 238 -13.11 0.14 6.70
C TRP A 238 -12.43 -1.03 7.45
N ARG A 239 -13.14 -1.70 8.37
CA ARG A 239 -12.60 -2.79 9.20
C ARG A 239 -12.82 -4.18 8.60
N GLN A 240 -13.48 -4.27 7.45
CA GLN A 240 -13.78 -5.50 6.74
C GLN A 240 -13.68 -5.28 5.24
N GLU A 241 -13.90 -6.35 4.46
CA GLU A 241 -13.90 -6.33 3.00
C GLU A 241 -14.68 -5.13 2.44
N ASN A 242 -14.00 -4.25 1.72
CA ASN A 242 -14.60 -3.03 1.18
C ASN A 242 -14.00 -2.63 -0.16
N LEU A 243 -14.79 -1.88 -0.92
CA LEU A 243 -14.33 -1.09 -2.06
C LEU A 243 -14.43 0.39 -1.71
N GLU A 244 -13.45 1.16 -2.19
CA GLU A 244 -13.35 2.60 -1.96
C GLU A 244 -13.20 3.34 -3.29
N LEU A 245 -14.00 4.39 -3.48
CA LEU A 245 -13.83 5.40 -4.53
C LEU A 245 -13.36 6.69 -3.87
N VAL A 246 -12.21 7.20 -4.31
CA VAL A 246 -11.78 8.58 -4.02
C VAL A 246 -11.83 9.38 -5.31
N ILE A 247 -12.53 10.50 -5.32
CA ILE A 247 -12.78 11.27 -6.54
C ILE A 247 -12.66 12.77 -6.29
N ASP A 248 -11.87 13.43 -7.12
CA ASP A 248 -11.69 14.88 -7.18
C ASP A 248 -12.17 15.36 -8.56
N PRO A 249 -13.43 15.83 -8.64
CA PRO A 249 -14.05 16.33 -9.86
C PRO A 249 -13.40 17.59 -10.43
N ILE A 250 -12.69 18.35 -9.59
CA ILE A 250 -12.10 19.65 -9.98
C ILE A 250 -10.62 19.46 -10.38
N GLY A 251 -9.99 18.36 -9.95
CA GLY A 251 -8.59 18.03 -10.24
C GLY A 251 -7.59 18.89 -9.45
N THR A 252 -8.03 19.54 -8.38
CA THR A 252 -7.20 20.42 -7.55
C THR A 252 -6.17 19.66 -6.70
N ARG A 253 -6.40 18.37 -6.47
CA ARG A 253 -5.65 17.51 -5.55
C ARG A 253 -5.54 18.11 -4.15
N ARG A 254 -6.62 18.75 -3.73
CA ARG A 254 -6.82 19.35 -2.41
C ARG A 254 -8.17 18.97 -1.81
N LEU A 255 -9.17 18.85 -2.68
CA LEU A 255 -10.55 18.50 -2.35
C LEU A 255 -10.89 17.19 -3.01
N TYR A 256 -11.50 16.26 -2.28
CA TYR A 256 -12.05 15.04 -2.88
C TYR A 256 -13.19 14.48 -2.04
N TYR A 257 -14.03 13.70 -2.69
CA TYR A 257 -15.07 12.89 -2.07
C TYR A 257 -14.57 11.45 -1.93
N HIS A 258 -15.03 10.79 -0.88
CA HIS A 258 -14.66 9.43 -0.56
C HIS A 258 -15.90 8.60 -0.25
N PHE A 259 -16.12 7.56 -1.05
CA PHE A 259 -17.22 6.62 -0.91
C PHE A 259 -16.65 5.23 -0.64
N MET A 260 -17.29 4.50 0.26
CA MET A 260 -16.89 3.15 0.64
C MET A 260 -18.13 2.27 0.74
N ILE A 261 -18.04 1.04 0.23
CA ILE A 261 -19.10 0.04 0.31
C ILE A 261 -18.54 -1.31 0.77
N ASN A 262 -19.29 -2.04 1.60
CA ASN A 262 -19.05 -3.45 1.90
C ASN A 262 -20.01 -4.33 1.06
N PRO A 263 -19.68 -5.61 0.81
CA PRO A 263 -20.64 -6.58 0.31
C PRO A 263 -21.59 -7.04 1.42
N ALA A 264 -22.33 -6.09 2.01
CA ALA A 264 -23.33 -6.33 3.03
C ALA A 264 -24.46 -5.29 2.90
N PRO A 265 -25.70 -5.64 3.31
CA PRO A 265 -26.82 -4.71 3.31
C PRO A 265 -26.50 -3.43 4.10
N ASP A 266 -26.92 -2.28 3.56
CA ASP A 266 -26.84 -0.96 4.22
C ASP A 266 -25.45 -0.68 4.84
N SER A 267 -24.37 -1.16 4.24
CA SER A 267 -23.01 -1.02 4.77
C SER A 267 -22.16 -0.15 3.86
N ALA A 268 -22.27 1.16 4.09
CA ALA A 268 -21.61 2.20 3.32
C ALA A 268 -21.05 3.29 4.23
N LEU A 269 -20.10 4.06 3.71
CA LEU A 269 -19.60 5.27 4.34
C LEU A 269 -19.30 6.29 3.26
N ASP A 270 -19.61 7.55 3.53
CA ASP A 270 -19.21 8.67 2.70
C ASP A 270 -18.66 9.83 3.52
N ARG A 271 -17.75 10.59 2.90
CA ARG A 271 -17.11 11.77 3.50
C ARG A 271 -16.44 12.59 2.42
N ARG A 272 -16.10 13.84 2.75
CA ARG A 272 -15.27 14.69 1.89
C ARG A 272 -14.06 15.23 2.63
N PHE A 273 -13.01 15.59 1.90
CA PHE A 273 -11.75 16.05 2.47
C PHE A 273 -11.44 17.47 2.00
N GLY A 274 -10.97 18.33 2.91
CA GLY A 274 -10.37 19.61 2.59
C GLY A 274 -11.32 20.78 2.33
N TYR A 275 -12.64 20.59 2.47
CA TYR A 275 -13.68 21.59 2.15
C TYR A 275 -13.76 22.79 3.12
N HIS A 276 -12.92 22.82 4.16
CA HIS A 276 -12.78 23.97 5.04
C HIS A 276 -11.51 24.76 4.71
N GLU A 277 -11.66 25.99 4.24
CA GLU A 277 -10.54 26.82 3.75
C GLU A 277 -9.77 27.55 4.87
N ALA A 278 -10.44 27.84 5.98
CA ALA A 278 -9.88 28.64 7.06
C ALA A 278 -8.84 27.84 7.85
N PRO A 279 -7.55 28.27 7.96
CA PRO A 279 -6.50 27.51 8.62
C PRO A 279 -6.71 27.25 10.12
N ASP A 280 -7.58 28.04 10.76
CA ASP A 280 -7.99 27.89 12.16
C ASP A 280 -9.22 27.00 12.36
N HIS A 281 -9.87 26.56 11.27
CA HIS A 281 -10.95 25.59 11.33
C HIS A 281 -10.43 24.22 11.77
N PRO A 282 -11.10 23.51 12.70
CA PRO A 282 -10.63 22.21 13.19
C PRO A 282 -10.54 21.12 12.12
N LEU A 283 -11.26 21.28 11.01
CA LEU A 283 -11.25 20.38 9.85
C LEU A 283 -10.48 20.93 8.64
N TYR A 284 -9.61 21.94 8.83
CA TYR A 284 -8.74 22.44 7.77
C TYR A 284 -7.81 21.31 7.28
N GLN A 285 -7.89 20.98 5.98
CA GLN A 285 -7.15 19.85 5.39
C GLN A 285 -7.41 18.52 6.13
N ASP A 286 -8.64 18.30 6.58
CA ASP A 286 -9.08 17.06 7.21
C ASP A 286 -10.40 16.56 6.60
N PHE A 287 -10.86 15.39 7.05
CA PHE A 287 -12.14 14.82 6.65
C PHE A 287 -13.33 15.43 7.40
N GLU A 288 -14.36 15.78 6.64
CA GLU A 288 -15.70 16.03 7.15
C GLU A 288 -16.48 14.71 7.15
N LEU A 289 -16.49 14.03 8.30
CA LEU A 289 -17.07 12.69 8.47
C LEU A 289 -18.60 12.64 8.50
N ASN A 290 -19.26 13.78 8.65
CA ASN A 290 -20.72 13.90 8.71
C ASN A 290 -21.33 14.34 7.37
N TRP A 291 -20.52 14.58 6.35
CA TRP A 291 -21.00 14.83 5.00
C TRP A 291 -21.72 13.58 4.48
N ASN A 292 -23.00 13.75 4.11
CA ASN A 292 -23.89 12.68 3.68
C ASN A 292 -24.47 13.04 2.31
N GLY A 293 -23.77 12.63 1.25
CA GLY A 293 -24.19 12.83 -0.13
C GLY A 293 -25.35 11.91 -0.53
N ASP A 294 -26.10 12.33 -1.55
CA ASP A 294 -27.17 11.55 -2.16
C ASP A 294 -26.59 10.63 -3.24
N TRP A 295 -26.48 9.34 -2.96
CA TRP A 295 -25.91 8.37 -3.90
C TRP A 295 -26.43 6.97 -3.57
N ASP A 296 -26.50 6.13 -4.60
CA ASP A 296 -27.08 4.80 -4.50
C ASP A 296 -26.06 3.73 -4.86
N TYR A 297 -26.22 2.56 -4.24
CA TYR A 297 -25.41 1.41 -4.57
C TYR A 297 -26.19 0.11 -4.36
N ALA A 298 -25.78 -0.93 -5.07
CA ALA A 298 -26.27 -2.28 -4.92
C ALA A 298 -25.12 -3.26 -4.88
N VAL A 299 -25.28 -4.35 -4.13
CA VAL A 299 -24.26 -5.40 -3.97
C VAL A 299 -24.88 -6.76 -4.23
N HIS A 300 -24.14 -7.62 -4.91
CA HIS A 300 -24.49 -9.00 -5.15
C HIS A 300 -23.34 -9.91 -4.71
N ILE A 301 -23.67 -11.03 -4.06
CA ILE A 301 -22.70 -12.01 -3.57
C ILE A 301 -22.98 -13.36 -4.21
N ASP A 302 -21.98 -13.85 -4.95
CA ASP A 302 -21.92 -15.22 -5.47
C ASP A 302 -20.90 -16.01 -4.65
N LYS A 303 -21.40 -16.72 -3.62
CA LYS A 303 -20.56 -17.54 -2.73
C LYS A 303 -19.94 -18.73 -3.45
N GLU A 304 -20.61 -19.29 -4.45
CA GLU A 304 -20.10 -20.45 -5.20
C GLU A 304 -18.87 -20.06 -6.03
N GLN A 305 -18.94 -18.91 -6.70
CA GLN A 305 -17.83 -18.37 -7.46
C GLN A 305 -16.80 -17.63 -6.60
N LYS A 306 -17.09 -17.42 -5.31
CA LYS A 306 -16.28 -16.61 -4.39
C LYS A 306 -16.09 -15.19 -4.92
N VAL A 307 -17.15 -14.62 -5.48
CA VAL A 307 -17.16 -13.31 -6.10
C VAL A 307 -18.24 -12.48 -5.44
N TRP A 308 -17.96 -11.21 -5.24
CA TRP A 308 -18.99 -10.22 -5.04
C TRP A 308 -18.85 -9.13 -6.08
N THR A 309 -19.99 -8.55 -6.43
CA THR A 309 -20.10 -7.47 -7.39
C THR A 309 -20.88 -6.32 -6.76
N ALA A 310 -20.62 -5.12 -7.25
CA ALA A 310 -21.34 -3.95 -6.80
C ALA A 310 -21.53 -2.95 -7.93
N GLU A 311 -22.62 -2.22 -7.86
CA GLU A 311 -22.88 -1.06 -8.71
C GLU A 311 -23.05 0.16 -7.81
N LEU A 312 -22.41 1.25 -8.20
CA LEU A 312 -22.43 2.52 -7.48
C LEU A 312 -22.81 3.61 -8.48
N HIS A 313 -23.85 4.38 -8.17
CA HIS A 313 -24.22 5.57 -8.93
C HIS A 313 -24.02 6.81 -8.06
N VAL A 314 -23.20 7.75 -8.55
CA VAL A 314 -22.90 9.02 -7.89
C VAL A 314 -23.37 10.16 -8.79
N PRO A 315 -24.49 10.82 -8.45
CA PRO A 315 -24.97 12.00 -9.16
C PRO A 315 -23.94 13.13 -9.20
N PHE A 316 -23.88 13.88 -10.29
CA PHE A 316 -23.01 15.05 -10.42
C PHE A 316 -23.35 16.13 -9.39
N ALA A 317 -24.64 16.29 -9.08
CA ALA A 317 -25.11 17.21 -8.05
C ALA A 317 -24.57 16.87 -6.64
N THR A 318 -24.42 15.58 -6.34
CA THR A 318 -23.82 15.10 -5.08
C THR A 318 -22.36 15.49 -4.96
N LEU A 319 -21.67 15.56 -6.09
CA LEU A 319 -20.29 16.02 -6.18
C LEU A 319 -20.17 17.54 -6.31
N GLU A 320 -21.28 18.27 -6.15
CA GLU A 320 -21.36 19.74 -6.23
C GLU A 320 -20.81 20.30 -7.57
N VAL A 321 -20.99 19.56 -8.66
CA VAL A 321 -20.54 19.93 -10.01
C VAL A 321 -21.62 19.78 -11.05
N GLU A 322 -21.49 20.57 -12.12
CA GLU A 322 -22.29 20.39 -13.33
C GLU A 322 -21.83 19.15 -14.12
N PRO A 323 -22.70 18.55 -14.94
CA PRO A 323 -22.33 17.45 -15.81
C PRO A 323 -21.09 17.79 -16.67
N PRO A 324 -20.05 16.93 -16.67
CA PRO A 324 -18.81 17.17 -17.38
C PRO A 324 -19.02 17.14 -18.90
N LYS A 325 -18.36 18.06 -19.59
CA LYS A 325 -18.34 18.06 -21.06
C LYS A 325 -17.43 16.94 -21.58
N PRO A 326 -17.68 16.40 -22.79
CA PRO A 326 -16.74 15.48 -23.43
C PRO A 326 -15.31 16.05 -23.46
N GLY A 327 -14.36 15.23 -23.03
CA GLY A 327 -12.94 15.59 -22.87
C GLY A 327 -12.58 16.20 -21.51
N ALA A 328 -13.55 16.50 -20.64
CA ALA A 328 -13.26 16.87 -19.26
C ALA A 328 -12.49 15.75 -18.56
N THR A 329 -11.55 16.13 -17.69
CA THR A 329 -10.70 15.20 -16.95
C THR A 329 -10.87 15.42 -15.47
N TRP A 330 -11.27 14.38 -14.76
CA TRP A 330 -11.28 14.34 -13.30
C TRP A 330 -10.11 13.50 -12.80
N THR A 331 -9.78 13.61 -11.53
CA THR A 331 -8.79 12.71 -10.91
C THR A 331 -9.46 11.82 -9.89
N MET A 332 -9.12 10.54 -9.89
CA MET A 332 -9.74 9.57 -9.00
C MET A 332 -8.81 8.40 -8.68
N ASN A 333 -9.23 7.59 -7.73
CA ASN A 333 -8.72 6.25 -7.56
C ASN A 333 -9.82 5.31 -7.07
N ILE A 334 -9.63 4.03 -7.38
CA ILE A 334 -10.50 2.94 -6.95
C ILE A 334 -9.63 1.94 -6.20
N GLY A 335 -10.04 1.59 -4.98
CA GLY A 335 -9.30 0.71 -4.11
C GLY A 335 -10.17 -0.40 -3.52
N ARG A 336 -9.50 -1.38 -2.92
CA ARG A 336 -10.13 -2.47 -2.17
C ARG A 336 -9.28 -2.79 -0.95
N ASN A 337 -9.90 -3.06 0.18
CA ASN A 337 -9.25 -3.75 1.28
C ASN A 337 -9.80 -5.17 1.38
N GLN A 338 -9.02 -6.17 0.98
CA GLN A 338 -9.37 -7.57 1.14
C GLN A 338 -8.91 -8.07 2.51
N PHE A 339 -9.80 -8.72 3.26
CA PHE A 339 -9.51 -9.28 4.58
C PHE A 339 -9.46 -10.81 4.50
N PRO A 340 -8.31 -11.41 4.13
CA PRO A 340 -8.19 -12.86 4.00
C PRO A 340 -8.43 -13.58 5.34
N GLU A 341 -8.58 -14.90 5.27
CA GLU A 341 -8.65 -15.74 6.47
C GLU A 341 -7.46 -15.48 7.42
N GLY A 342 -7.77 -15.28 8.70
CA GLY A 342 -6.77 -14.91 9.72
C GLY A 342 -6.40 -13.43 9.79
N ALA A 343 -6.96 -12.56 8.93
CA ALA A 343 -6.85 -11.11 9.10
C ALA A 343 -7.71 -10.65 10.29
N GLU A 344 -7.09 -10.07 11.31
CA GLU A 344 -7.76 -9.58 12.53
C GLU A 344 -7.88 -8.06 12.55
N THR A 345 -6.99 -7.35 11.85
CA THR A 345 -6.92 -5.90 11.85
C THR A 345 -6.74 -5.36 10.43
N SER A 346 -6.98 -4.06 10.21
CA SER A 346 -6.72 -3.40 8.93
C SER A 346 -5.25 -3.46 8.48
N ARG A 347 -4.32 -3.80 9.38
CA ARG A 347 -2.90 -4.02 9.02
C ARG A 347 -2.67 -5.35 8.30
N ASP A 348 -3.59 -6.30 8.50
CA ASP A 348 -3.53 -7.63 7.90
C ASP A 348 -4.25 -7.69 6.55
N ALA A 349 -5.01 -6.64 6.21
CA ALA A 349 -5.67 -6.51 4.93
C ALA A 349 -4.67 -6.44 3.77
N VAL A 350 -5.05 -7.03 2.63
CA VAL A 350 -4.37 -6.81 1.35
C VAL A 350 -5.04 -5.65 0.65
N VAL A 351 -4.25 -4.64 0.35
CA VAL A 351 -4.72 -3.33 -0.08
C VAL A 351 -4.49 -3.23 -1.58
N TYR A 352 -5.54 -2.91 -2.32
CA TYR A 352 -5.53 -2.77 -3.77
C TYR A 352 -5.82 -1.34 -4.16
N LEU A 353 -5.24 -0.90 -5.27
CA LEU A 353 -5.46 0.43 -5.81
C LEU A 353 -5.26 0.44 -7.33
N TRP A 354 -6.17 1.06 -8.07
CA TRP A 354 -6.12 1.10 -9.54
C TRP A 354 -4.88 1.84 -10.01
N SER A 355 -4.75 3.13 -9.63
CA SER A 355 -3.52 3.89 -9.82
C SER A 355 -2.63 3.71 -8.60
N PRO A 356 -1.49 3.00 -8.71
CA PRO A 356 -0.76 2.46 -7.56
C PRO A 356 -0.12 3.54 -6.68
N ASN A 357 -0.04 3.26 -5.38
CA ASN A 357 0.72 4.04 -4.41
C ASN A 357 1.93 3.25 -3.88
N ILE A 358 3.09 3.51 -4.46
CA ILE A 358 4.34 2.85 -4.03
C ILE A 358 4.94 3.43 -2.75
N GLN A 359 4.48 4.59 -2.28
CA GLN A 359 5.07 5.27 -1.14
C GLN A 359 4.37 4.92 0.17
N SER A 360 3.08 4.61 0.11
CA SER A 360 2.27 4.35 1.28
C SER A 360 1.09 3.43 0.97
N ARG A 361 0.55 2.78 2.00
CA ARG A 361 -0.62 1.90 1.92
C ARG A 361 -1.93 2.65 2.19
N THR A 362 -2.07 3.87 1.65
CA THR A 362 -3.28 4.69 1.82
C THR A 362 -3.86 5.10 0.47
N PHE A 363 -5.19 5.19 0.43
CA PHE A 363 -5.95 5.70 -0.71
C PHE A 363 -6.02 7.22 -0.75
N HIS A 364 -5.56 7.90 0.31
CA HIS A 364 -5.75 9.35 0.49
C HIS A 364 -4.54 10.19 0.05
N ASP A 365 -3.58 9.57 -0.64
CA ASP A 365 -2.49 10.29 -1.30
C ASP A 365 -2.94 10.77 -2.67
N MET A 366 -3.42 12.02 -2.73
CA MET A 366 -3.92 12.65 -3.96
C MET A 366 -2.84 12.76 -5.06
N SER A 367 -1.55 12.60 -4.73
CA SER A 367 -0.48 12.60 -5.74
C SER A 367 -0.57 11.39 -6.68
N VAL A 368 -1.18 10.28 -6.22
CA VAL A 368 -1.28 9.04 -7.00
C VAL A 368 -2.62 8.87 -7.73
N PHE A 369 -3.57 9.79 -7.56
CA PHE A 369 -4.85 9.71 -8.27
C PHE A 369 -4.60 9.63 -9.78
N GLY A 370 -5.26 8.66 -10.42
CA GLY A 370 -5.31 8.51 -11.86
C GLY A 370 -6.22 9.55 -12.49
N GLU A 371 -6.38 9.45 -13.81
CA GLU A 371 -7.18 10.37 -14.62
C GLU A 371 -8.41 9.65 -15.20
N LEU A 372 -9.58 10.24 -15.01
CA LEU A 372 -10.83 9.82 -15.64
C LEU A 372 -11.21 10.84 -16.70
N VAL A 373 -11.30 10.41 -17.97
CA VAL A 373 -11.70 11.30 -19.07
C VAL A 373 -13.10 10.97 -19.54
N PHE A 374 -13.97 11.98 -19.57
CA PHE A 374 -15.36 11.82 -20.02
C PHE A 374 -15.43 11.81 -21.54
N ARG A 375 -16.20 10.88 -22.10
CA ARG A 375 -16.40 10.71 -23.53
C ARG A 375 -17.76 11.18 -24.00
#